data_AF-A0A4R7X937-F1
#
_entry.id   AF-A0A4R7X937-F1
#
_cell.length_a   1.000
_cell.length_b   1.000
_cell.length_c   1.000
_cell.angle_alpha   90.00
_cell.angle_beta   90.00
_cell.angle_gamma   90.00
#
_symmetry.space_group_name_H-M   'P 1'
#
loop_
_entity.id
_entity.type
_entity.pdbx_description
1 polymer ?
#
loop_
_entity_poly.entity_id
_entity_poly.type
_entity_poly.pdbx_seq_one_letter_code
_entity_poly.pdbx_strand_id
1 'polypeptide(L)'
;MDEIHRLSELLIANQRYEEQKHQRFHDDLAQWNASIDALYEQVEIWLKPLVDAGQTAFEYEPHLAQSKGYPDENSPFRTRRMGFYVGAHTVSFVPDAMGAKGQVSISVSGLSLHGQEKYSLHLDAGSRDWMLKKTVGVKDAEPLAFTADYFGKLLQGVVPQRQV
;
A
#
# COMPACT_ATOMS: atom_id res chain seq x y z
N MET A 1 8.89 49.76 16.79
CA MET A 1 8.98 48.43 16.14
C MET A 1 8.76 48.67 14.67
N ASP A 2 9.83 48.58 13.89
CA ASP A 2 9.85 48.87 12.46
C ASP A 2 9.18 47.72 11.68
N GLU A 3 8.26 48.06 10.79
CA GLU A 3 7.47 47.10 10.01
C GLU A 3 8.36 46.22 9.13
N ILE A 4 9.52 46.73 8.71
CA ILE A 4 10.53 45.97 7.95
C ILE A 4 11.17 44.88 8.79
N HIS A 5 11.46 45.15 10.06
CA HIS A 5 11.98 44.15 10.99
C HIS A 5 10.98 43.01 11.21
N ARG A 6 9.69 43.34 11.37
CA ARG A 6 8.61 42.33 11.50
C ARG A 6 8.44 41.49 10.23
N LEU A 7 8.56 42.10 9.05
CA LEU A 7 8.52 41.37 7.78
C LEU A 7 9.70 40.39 7.65
N SER A 8 10.91 40.82 8.04
CA SER A 8 12.10 39.95 8.06
C SER A 8 11.90 38.71 8.94
N GLU A 9 11.37 38.91 10.17
CA GLU A 9 11.05 37.80 11.08
C GLU A 9 10.02 36.82 10.49
N LEU A 10 8.97 37.35 9.85
CA LEU A 10 7.95 36.53 9.19
C LEU A 10 8.51 35.73 8.00
N LEU A 11 9.38 36.32 7.20
CA LEU A 11 10.02 35.63 6.06
C LEU A 11 10.95 34.51 6.54
N ILE A 12 11.75 34.75 7.58
CA ILE A 12 12.62 33.72 8.18
C ILE A 12 11.78 32.58 8.77
N ALA A 13 10.70 32.91 9.48
CA ALA A 13 9.80 31.90 10.05
C ALA A 13 9.11 31.07 8.95
N ASN A 14 8.70 31.69 7.86
CA ASN A 14 8.08 31.01 6.71
C ASN A 14 9.09 30.08 5.99
N GLN A 15 10.31 30.55 5.75
CA GLN A 15 11.35 29.72 5.15
C GLN A 15 11.61 28.46 5.99
N ARG A 16 11.77 28.61 7.31
CA ARG A 16 11.95 27.47 8.22
C ARG A 16 10.76 26.52 8.20
N TYR A 17 9.54 27.05 8.06
CA TYR A 17 8.33 26.23 7.97
C TYR A 17 8.30 25.39 6.68
N GLU A 18 8.63 25.98 5.54
CA GLU A 18 8.69 25.25 4.27
C GLU A 18 9.83 24.21 4.25
N GLU A 19 11.01 24.53 4.81
CA GLU A 19 12.10 23.57 4.98
C GLU A 19 11.68 22.35 5.85
N GLN A 20 11.03 22.59 6.98
CA GLN A 20 10.51 21.53 7.84
C GLN A 20 9.44 20.69 7.16
N LYS A 21 8.56 21.33 6.38
CA LYS A 21 7.52 20.65 5.63
C LYS A 21 8.10 19.77 4.51
N HIS A 22 9.13 20.24 3.80
CA HIS A 22 9.85 19.45 2.81
C HIS A 22 10.53 18.23 3.45
N GLN A 23 11.23 18.43 4.57
CA GLN A 23 11.89 17.32 5.27
C GLN A 23 10.88 16.27 5.73
N ARG A 24 9.78 16.68 6.36
CA ARG A 24 8.70 15.76 6.79
C ARG A 24 8.13 14.98 5.63
N PHE A 25 7.91 15.63 4.48
CA PHE A 25 7.44 14.94 3.29
C PHE A 25 8.42 13.87 2.80
N HIS A 26 9.72 14.14 2.83
CA HIS A 26 10.74 13.15 2.49
C HIS A 26 10.78 11.99 3.47
N ASP A 27 10.67 12.26 4.77
CA ASP A 27 10.65 11.23 5.81
C ASP A 27 9.40 10.34 5.66
N ASP A 28 8.23 10.95 5.45
CA ASP A 28 6.96 10.24 5.23
C ASP A 28 7.01 9.39 3.94
N LEU A 29 7.61 9.90 2.86
CA LEU A 29 7.78 9.17 1.61
C LEU A 29 8.71 7.95 1.78
N ALA A 30 9.80 8.12 2.53
CA ALA A 30 10.71 7.02 2.85
C ALA A 30 10.00 5.94 3.68
N GLN A 31 9.23 6.36 4.69
CA GLN A 31 8.43 5.46 5.50
C GLN A 31 7.34 4.75 4.69
N TRP A 32 6.66 5.46 3.80
CA TRP A 32 5.65 4.89 2.89
C TRP A 32 6.23 3.75 2.06
N ASN A 33 7.40 3.94 1.44
CA ASN A 33 8.02 2.89 0.65
C ASN A 33 8.53 1.73 1.52
N ALA A 34 9.16 2.03 2.65
CA ALA A 34 9.64 0.99 3.59
C ALA A 34 8.51 0.12 4.13
N SER A 35 7.33 0.71 4.41
CA SER A 35 6.14 -0.04 4.85
C SER A 35 5.61 -0.99 3.77
N ILE A 36 5.71 -0.62 2.49
CA ILE A 36 5.31 -1.49 1.37
C ILE A 36 6.29 -2.66 1.23
N ASP A 37 7.60 -2.39 1.24
CA ASP A 37 8.62 -3.43 1.13
C ASP A 37 8.52 -4.42 2.31
N ALA A 38 8.31 -3.94 3.54
CA ALA A 38 8.12 -4.79 4.71
C ALA A 38 6.87 -5.69 4.62
N LEU A 39 5.78 -5.18 4.05
CA LEU A 39 4.58 -5.99 3.80
C LEU A 39 4.84 -7.07 2.75
N TYR A 40 5.59 -6.76 1.69
CA TYR A 40 5.95 -7.73 0.67
C TYR A 40 6.82 -8.85 1.24
N GLU A 41 7.85 -8.52 2.02
CA GLU A 41 8.67 -9.50 2.74
C GLU A 41 7.81 -10.39 3.65
N GLN A 42 6.84 -9.80 4.37
CA GLN A 42 5.93 -10.56 5.22
C GLN A 42 5.07 -11.54 4.43
N VAL A 43 4.55 -11.14 3.27
CA VAL A 43 3.77 -12.01 2.37
C VAL A 43 4.64 -13.12 1.79
N GLU A 44 5.87 -12.81 1.37
CA GLU A 44 6.83 -13.81 0.89
C GLU A 44 7.13 -14.86 1.96
N ILE A 45 7.34 -14.45 3.21
CA ILE A 45 7.55 -15.36 4.34
C ILE A 45 6.35 -16.29 4.53
N TRP A 46 5.13 -15.75 4.47
CA TRP A 46 3.91 -16.55 4.63
C TRP A 46 3.72 -17.57 3.49
N LEU A 47 4.06 -17.21 2.26
CA LEU A 47 3.89 -18.07 1.08
C LEU A 47 5.13 -18.90 0.74
N LYS A 48 6.21 -18.77 1.50
CA LYS A 48 7.46 -19.53 1.31
C LYS A 48 7.24 -21.03 1.10
N PRO A 49 6.37 -21.74 1.84
CA PRO A 49 6.12 -23.16 1.58
C PRO A 49 5.58 -23.46 0.17
N LEU A 50 4.79 -22.55 -0.41
CA LEU A 50 4.25 -22.70 -1.77
C LEU A 50 5.32 -22.42 -2.82
N VAL A 51 6.18 -21.43 -2.57
CA VAL A 51 7.33 -21.10 -3.44
C VAL A 51 8.33 -22.25 -3.45
N ASP A 52 8.71 -22.77 -2.27
CA ASP A 52 9.66 -23.87 -2.12
C ASP A 52 9.13 -25.17 -2.79
N ALA A 53 7.80 -25.35 -2.82
CA ALA A 53 7.13 -26.45 -3.52
C ALA A 53 6.95 -26.22 -5.04
N GLY A 54 7.39 -25.08 -5.58
CA GLY A 54 7.24 -24.72 -6.99
C GLY A 54 5.80 -24.45 -7.42
N GLN A 55 4.90 -24.15 -6.48
CA GLN A 55 3.48 -23.92 -6.74
C GLN A 55 3.15 -22.46 -7.04
N THR A 56 4.06 -21.55 -6.71
CA THR A 56 3.95 -20.12 -7.01
C THR A 56 5.32 -19.48 -7.15
N ALA A 57 5.36 -18.30 -7.73
CA ALA A 57 6.54 -17.45 -7.83
C ALA A 57 6.12 -15.99 -7.75
N PHE A 58 6.97 -15.16 -7.15
CA PHE A 58 6.75 -13.73 -7.05
C PHE A 58 7.36 -12.99 -8.25
N GLU A 59 6.61 -12.02 -8.76
CA GLU A 59 7.00 -11.11 -9.82
C GLU A 59 6.89 -9.67 -9.32
N TYR A 60 7.88 -8.85 -9.68
CA TYR A 60 7.94 -7.45 -9.28
C TYR A 60 8.07 -6.55 -10.50
N GLU A 61 7.15 -5.61 -10.64
CA GLU A 61 7.13 -4.65 -11.75
C GLU A 61 7.26 -3.21 -11.24
N PRO A 62 8.05 -2.34 -11.90
CA PRO A 62 8.10 -0.93 -11.56
C PRO A 62 6.72 -0.29 -11.59
N HIS A 63 6.40 0.51 -10.57
CA HIS A 63 5.10 1.16 -10.43
C HIS A 63 5.25 2.61 -9.98
N LEU A 64 4.52 3.49 -10.65
CA LEU A 64 4.41 4.89 -10.30
C LEU A 64 2.99 5.14 -9.79
N ALA A 65 2.85 5.32 -8.48
CA ALA A 65 1.55 5.59 -7.91
C ALA A 65 1.19 7.07 -8.12
N GLN A 66 -0.06 7.34 -8.52
CA GLN A 66 -0.52 8.68 -8.86
C GLN A 66 -1.65 9.10 -7.92
N SER A 67 -1.75 10.40 -7.64
CA SER A 67 -2.87 11.00 -6.91
C SER A 67 -3.28 12.31 -7.55
N LYS A 68 -4.43 12.86 -7.14
CA LYS A 68 -4.88 14.19 -7.61
C LYS A 68 -3.84 15.30 -7.37
N GLY A 69 -2.98 15.15 -6.36
CA GLY A 69 -1.91 16.11 -6.06
C GLY A 69 -0.64 15.92 -6.90
N TYR A 70 -0.45 14.75 -7.50
CA TYR A 70 0.71 14.41 -8.35
C TYR A 70 0.26 13.63 -9.60
N PRO A 71 -0.43 14.29 -10.56
CA PRO A 71 -1.07 13.62 -11.68
C PRO A 71 -0.19 13.60 -12.94
N ASP A 72 1.00 12.98 -12.91
CA ASP A 72 1.84 12.74 -14.10
C ASP A 72 3.07 11.85 -13.79
N GLU A 73 4.06 11.82 -14.69
CA GLU A 73 5.33 11.08 -14.58
C GLU A 73 6.27 11.61 -13.47
N ASN A 74 5.97 12.78 -12.89
CA ASN A 74 6.77 13.40 -11.83
C ASN A 74 6.32 13.00 -10.42
N SER A 75 5.40 12.04 -10.30
CA SER A 75 4.99 11.55 -8.98
C SER A 75 6.20 11.07 -8.16
N PRO A 76 6.32 11.49 -6.89
CA PRO A 76 7.39 11.03 -6.02
C PRO A 76 7.18 9.59 -5.54
N PHE A 77 5.98 9.02 -5.74
CA PHE A 77 5.59 7.69 -5.26
C PHE A 77 6.03 6.58 -6.22
N ARG A 78 7.34 6.36 -6.30
CA ARG A 78 7.95 5.29 -7.09
C ARG A 78 8.15 4.05 -6.21
N THR A 79 7.63 2.92 -6.66
CA THR A 79 7.72 1.64 -5.95
C THR A 79 7.57 0.48 -6.94
N ARG A 80 7.16 -0.70 -6.47
CA ARG A 80 6.89 -1.88 -7.29
C ARG A 80 5.50 -2.43 -7.03
N ARG A 81 4.90 -3.06 -8.05
CA ARG A 81 3.78 -4.00 -7.88
C ARG A 81 4.36 -5.37 -7.56
N MET A 82 3.71 -6.09 -6.65
CA MET A 82 4.00 -7.49 -6.39
C MET A 82 2.87 -8.35 -6.97
N GLY A 83 3.22 -9.34 -7.78
CA GLY A 83 2.30 -10.34 -8.33
C GLY A 83 2.76 -11.75 -8.00
N PHE A 84 1.82 -12.68 -7.87
CA PHE A 84 2.10 -14.12 -7.81
C PHE A 84 0.87 -14.93 -8.24
N TYR A 85 1.06 -16.22 -8.50
CA TYR A 85 0.00 -17.10 -8.98
C TYR A 85 -0.51 -18.04 -7.89
N VAL A 86 -1.82 -18.25 -7.84
CA VAL A 86 -2.47 -19.28 -7.03
C VAL A 86 -3.38 -20.09 -7.93
N GLY A 87 -2.92 -21.29 -8.31
CA GLY A 87 -3.59 -22.09 -9.34
C GLY A 87 -3.60 -21.35 -10.68
N ALA A 88 -4.80 -21.01 -11.17
CA ALA A 88 -5.00 -20.26 -12.42
C ALA A 88 -5.21 -18.75 -12.22
N HIS A 89 -5.13 -18.26 -10.97
CA HIS A 89 -5.41 -16.86 -10.64
C HIS A 89 -4.13 -16.12 -10.32
N THR A 90 -3.99 -14.91 -10.86
CA THR A 90 -2.96 -13.96 -10.45
C THR A 90 -3.49 -13.13 -9.30
N VAL A 91 -2.74 -13.07 -8.21
CA VAL A 91 -2.95 -12.14 -7.11
C VAL A 91 -1.95 -11.00 -7.28
N SER A 92 -2.44 -9.75 -7.21
CA SER A 92 -1.59 -8.58 -7.41
C SER A 92 -1.83 -7.53 -6.34
N PHE A 93 -0.73 -6.99 -5.82
CA PHE A 93 -0.64 -5.91 -4.85
C PHE A 93 -0.14 -4.67 -5.58
N VAL A 94 -0.99 -3.64 -5.64
CA VAL A 94 -0.72 -2.39 -6.34
C VAL A 94 -0.74 -1.24 -5.34
N PRO A 95 0.40 -0.67 -4.96
CA PRO A 95 0.45 0.44 -4.02
C PRO A 95 -0.22 1.70 -4.57
N ASP A 96 -0.92 2.43 -3.70
CA ASP A 96 -1.46 3.75 -4.02
C ASP A 96 -0.52 4.85 -3.54
N ALA A 97 -0.66 6.05 -4.12
CA ALA A 97 0.05 7.22 -3.65
C ALA A 97 -0.32 7.51 -2.19
N MET A 98 0.66 7.98 -1.41
CA MET A 98 0.49 8.21 0.02
C MET A 98 -0.75 9.09 0.31
N GLY A 99 -1.59 8.60 1.21
CA GLY A 99 -2.82 9.24 1.63
C GLY A 99 -2.60 10.38 2.62
N ALA A 100 -3.70 10.93 3.12
CA ALA A 100 -3.65 11.98 4.13
C ALA A 100 -2.89 11.49 5.38
N LYS A 101 -2.11 12.40 5.99
CA LYS A 101 -1.34 12.13 7.21
C LYS A 101 -0.36 10.94 7.11
N GLY A 102 0.15 10.63 5.92
CA GLY A 102 1.12 9.56 5.74
C GLY A 102 0.52 8.15 5.68
N GLN A 103 -0.80 8.02 5.49
CA GLN A 103 -1.43 6.72 5.34
C GLN A 103 -0.88 5.98 4.10
N VAL A 104 -0.58 4.70 4.26
CA VAL A 104 -0.19 3.81 3.16
C VAL A 104 -1.38 2.96 2.77
N SER A 105 -1.65 2.82 1.46
CA SER A 105 -2.65 1.86 0.98
C SER A 105 -2.17 1.07 -0.22
N ILE A 106 -2.68 -0.16 -0.33
CA ILE A 106 -2.38 -1.08 -1.43
C ILE A 106 -3.69 -1.72 -1.88
N SER A 107 -3.99 -1.59 -3.16
CA SER A 107 -5.09 -2.33 -3.79
C SER A 107 -4.66 -3.78 -4.02
N VAL A 108 -5.49 -4.73 -3.60
CA VAL A 108 -5.25 -6.17 -3.76
C VAL A 108 -6.32 -6.77 -4.67
N SER A 109 -5.87 -7.40 -5.76
CA SER A 109 -6.73 -8.05 -6.75
C SER A 109 -6.42 -9.55 -6.81
N GLY A 110 -7.33 -10.33 -7.41
CA GLY A 110 -7.18 -11.79 -7.51
C GLY A 110 -7.63 -12.59 -6.29
N LEU A 111 -8.24 -11.94 -5.28
CA LEU A 111 -8.79 -12.57 -4.08
C LEU A 111 -10.29 -12.90 -4.17
N SER A 112 -10.89 -12.81 -5.35
CA SER A 112 -12.30 -13.11 -5.58
C SER A 112 -12.51 -13.74 -6.97
N LEU A 113 -13.23 -14.86 -7.02
CA LEU A 113 -13.52 -15.59 -8.28
C LEU A 113 -14.47 -14.82 -9.21
N HIS A 114 -15.35 -14.00 -8.66
CA HIS A 114 -16.43 -13.35 -9.40
C HIS A 114 -16.18 -11.85 -9.65
N GLY A 115 -15.05 -11.32 -9.17
CA GLY A 115 -14.61 -9.94 -9.40
C GLY A 115 -15.50 -8.85 -8.79
N GLN A 116 -16.54 -9.21 -8.03
CA GLN A 116 -17.45 -8.26 -7.37
C GLN A 116 -16.85 -7.63 -6.11
N GLU A 117 -15.80 -8.26 -5.58
CA GLU A 117 -15.19 -7.90 -4.31
C GLU A 117 -13.85 -7.24 -4.58
N LYS A 118 -13.66 -6.06 -4.00
CA LYS A 118 -12.40 -5.32 -4.02
C LYS A 118 -11.76 -5.40 -2.64
N TYR A 119 -10.46 -5.62 -2.62
CA TYR A 119 -9.70 -5.70 -1.40
C TYR A 119 -8.66 -4.59 -1.39
N SER A 120 -8.49 -3.94 -0.24
CA SER A 120 -7.44 -2.95 -0.03
C SER A 120 -6.82 -3.11 1.33
N LEU A 121 -5.50 -2.96 1.40
CA LEU A 121 -4.74 -2.91 2.63
C LEU A 121 -4.49 -1.45 2.99
N HIS A 122 -4.62 -1.14 4.28
CA HIS A 122 -4.38 0.20 4.81
C HIS A 122 -3.46 0.11 6.04
N LEU A 123 -2.50 1.02 6.10
CA LEU A 123 -1.64 1.23 7.27
C LEU A 123 -1.73 2.71 7.64
N ASP A 124 -2.31 2.97 8.81
CA ASP A 124 -2.36 4.32 9.36
C ASP A 124 -0.99 4.75 9.90
N ALA A 125 -0.69 6.04 9.84
CA ALA A 125 0.58 6.57 10.33
C ALA A 125 0.78 6.27 11.82
N GLY A 126 1.93 5.68 12.15
CA GLY A 126 2.26 5.22 13.51
C GLY A 126 1.67 3.86 13.90
N SER A 127 0.80 3.27 13.07
CA SER A 127 0.38 1.88 13.22
C SER A 127 1.47 0.93 12.74
N ARG A 128 1.45 -0.29 13.26
CA ARG A 128 2.27 -1.42 12.76
C ARG A 128 1.44 -2.46 12.03
N ASP A 129 0.13 -2.45 12.25
CA ASP A 129 -0.76 -3.51 11.77
C ASP A 129 -1.47 -3.04 10.51
N TRP A 130 -1.32 -3.82 9.44
CA TRP A 130 -2.07 -3.65 8.21
C TRP A 130 -3.51 -4.10 8.40
N MET A 131 -4.44 -3.28 7.94
CA MET A 131 -5.87 -3.58 7.97
C MET A 131 -6.36 -3.89 6.56
N LEU A 132 -6.93 -5.07 6.35
CA LEU A 132 -7.60 -5.45 5.11
C LEU A 132 -9.06 -5.00 5.14
N LYS A 133 -9.43 -4.19 4.15
CA LYS A 133 -10.79 -3.76 3.90
C LYS A 133 -11.33 -4.48 2.66
N LYS A 134 -12.55 -4.97 2.77
CA LYS A 134 -13.31 -5.57 1.66
C LYS A 134 -14.46 -4.64 1.26
N THR A 135 -14.59 -4.36 -0.03
CA THR A 135 -15.69 -3.58 -0.59
C THR A 135 -16.46 -4.44 -1.58
N VAL A 136 -17.78 -4.48 -1.43
CA VAL A 136 -18.70 -5.20 -2.34
C VAL A 136 -19.71 -4.21 -2.89
N GLY A 137 -19.58 -3.87 -4.18
CA GLY A 137 -20.33 -2.77 -4.79
C GLY A 137 -20.01 -1.43 -4.12
N VAL A 138 -20.99 -0.85 -3.43
CA VAL A 138 -20.86 0.41 -2.65
C VAL A 138 -20.75 0.19 -1.14
N LYS A 139 -20.80 -1.07 -0.68
CA LYS A 139 -20.77 -1.40 0.75
C LYS A 139 -19.36 -1.78 1.16
N ASP A 140 -18.86 -1.07 2.15
CA ASP A 140 -17.60 -1.38 2.82
C ASP A 140 -17.86 -2.30 4.02
N ALA A 141 -17.11 -3.39 4.11
CA ALA A 141 -17.02 -4.19 5.31
C ALA A 141 -16.10 -3.52 6.35
N GLU A 142 -16.26 -3.91 7.61
CA GLU A 142 -15.34 -3.50 8.67
C GLU A 142 -13.92 -4.00 8.37
N PRO A 143 -12.88 -3.14 8.47
CA PRO A 143 -11.51 -3.57 8.27
C PRO A 143 -11.08 -4.62 9.31
N LEU A 144 -10.37 -5.65 8.86
CA LEU A 144 -9.85 -6.72 9.70
C LEU A 144 -8.32 -6.73 9.65
N ALA A 145 -7.67 -7.18 10.72
CA ALA A 145 -6.21 -7.28 10.73
C ALA A 145 -5.74 -8.25 9.63
N PHE A 146 -4.74 -7.83 8.85
CA PHE A 146 -4.17 -8.64 7.78
C PHE A 146 -3.14 -9.61 8.35
N THR A 147 -3.57 -10.86 8.56
CA THR A 147 -2.74 -11.93 9.13
C THR A 147 -2.56 -13.06 8.13
N ALA A 148 -1.54 -13.91 8.35
CA ALA A 148 -1.28 -15.10 7.54
C ALA A 148 -2.52 -16.00 7.42
N ASP A 149 -3.21 -16.27 8.53
CA ASP A 149 -4.41 -17.13 8.56
C ASP A 149 -5.55 -16.54 7.74
N TYR A 150 -5.79 -15.24 7.86
CA TYR A 150 -6.84 -14.57 7.13
C TYR A 150 -6.54 -14.52 5.63
N PHE A 151 -5.30 -14.19 5.29
CA PHE A 151 -4.84 -14.19 3.90
C PHE A 151 -4.91 -15.59 3.27
N GLY A 152 -4.45 -16.62 3.98
CA GLY A 152 -4.52 -18.01 3.54
C GLY A 152 -5.95 -18.47 3.25
N LYS A 153 -6.93 -18.08 4.07
CA LYS A 153 -8.35 -18.35 3.80
C LYS A 153 -8.86 -17.69 2.52
N LEU A 154 -8.44 -16.44 2.27
CA LEU A 154 -8.79 -15.74 1.02
C LEU A 154 -8.19 -16.44 -0.21
N LEU A 155 -6.93 -16.86 -0.12
CA LEU A 155 -6.26 -17.59 -1.19
C LEU A 155 -6.92 -18.96 -1.46
N GLN A 156 -7.29 -19.70 -0.42
CA GLN A 156 -8.03 -20.96 -0.58
C GLN A 156 -9.38 -20.76 -1.25
N GLY A 157 -10.06 -19.63 -0.98
CA GLY A 157 -11.34 -19.29 -1.59
C GLY A 157 -11.30 -19.08 -3.10
N VAL A 158 -10.11 -18.78 -3.66
CA VAL A 158 -9.93 -18.63 -5.12
C VAL A 158 -9.34 -19.87 -5.80
N VAL A 159 -8.99 -20.91 -5.06
CA VAL A 159 -8.57 -22.18 -5.66
C VAL A 159 -9.83 -22.99 -6.01
N PRO A 160 -10.01 -23.42 -7.26
CA PRO A 160 -11.15 -24.26 -7.64
C PRO A 160 -11.16 -25.54 -6.80
N GLN A 161 -12.20 -25.73 -5.98
CA GLN A 161 -12.42 -26.99 -5.30
C GLN A 161 -12.93 -28.00 -6.34
N ARG A 162 -12.19 -29.08 -6.58
CA ARG A 162 -12.75 -30.23 -7.30
C ARG A 162 -13.92 -30.75 -6.47
N GLN A 163 -15.14 -30.62 -6.99
CA GLN A 163 -16.25 -31.45 -6.53
C GLN A 163 -15.84 -32.89 -6.85
N VAL A 164 -15.49 -33.64 -5.82
CA VAL A 164 -15.29 -35.09 -5.90
C VAL A 164 -16.66 -35.76 -5.81
#